data_AF-A0A7C6BBK1-F1
#
_entry.id   AF-A0A7C6BBK1-F1
#
_cell.length_a   1.000
_cell.length_b   1.000
_cell.length_c   1.000
_cell.angle_alpha   90.00
_cell.angle_beta   90.00
_cell.angle_gamma   90.00
#
_symmetry.space_group_name_H-M   'P 1'
#
loop_
_entity.id
_entity.type
_entity.pdbx_description
1 polymer ?
#
loop_
_entity_poly.entity_id
_entity_poly.type
_entity_poly.pdbx_seq_one_letter_code
_entity_poly.pdbx_strand_id
1 'polypeptide(L)' 'DEMDGLGFDMGDWRFNLRSSNTEPVVRLNVEARGDAASVLAGVEQVKQALLGRGF' A
#
# COMPACT_ATOMS: atom_id res chain seq x y z
N ASP A 1 -12.90 -16.21 6.90
CA ASP A 1 -11.48 -16.50 6.66
C ASP A 1 -10.96 -15.67 5.47
N GLU A 2 -11.39 -14.41 5.38
CA GLU A 2 -11.07 -13.52 4.26
C GLU A 2 -10.81 -12.14 4.88
N MET A 3 -9.60 -11.93 5.41
CA MET A 3 -9.13 -10.56 5.52
C MET A 3 -8.81 -10.11 4.09
N ASP A 4 -9.65 -9.24 3.51
CA ASP A 4 -9.52 -8.67 2.17
C ASP A 4 -8.31 -7.70 2.04
N GLY A 5 -7.15 -8.20 2.44
CA GLY A 5 -5.90 -7.48 2.49
C GLY A 5 -5.47 -7.03 3.89
N LEU A 6 -4.28 -6.43 3.91
CA LEU A 6 -3.62 -5.91 5.09
C LEU A 6 -3.70 -4.39 5.06
N GLY A 7 -4.41 -3.80 6.02
CA GLY A 7 -4.49 -2.36 6.21
C GLY A 7 -3.47 -1.85 7.22
N PHE A 8 -2.83 -0.73 6.94
CA PHE A 8 -1.86 -0.08 7.81
C PHE A 8 -2.19 1.41 7.93
N ASP A 9 -2.29 1.89 9.16
CA ASP A 9 -2.47 3.31 9.48
C ASP A 9 -1.11 3.91 9.87
N MET A 10 -0.71 4.97 9.18
CA MET A 10 0.55 5.70 9.39
C MET A 10 0.30 7.10 9.98
N GLY A 11 -0.91 7.36 10.49
CA GLY A 11 -1.35 8.64 11.02
C GLY A 11 -2.00 9.52 9.95
N ASP A 12 -1.17 10.34 9.28
CA ASP A 12 -1.66 11.31 8.28
C ASP A 12 -2.02 10.66 6.93
N TRP A 13 -1.55 9.44 6.72
CA TRP A 13 -1.84 8.61 5.57
C TRP A 13 -1.99 7.14 5.97
N ARG A 14 -2.61 6.36 5.09
CA ARG A 14 -2.84 4.93 5.29
C ARG A 14 -2.70 4.20 3.97
N PHE A 15 -2.50 2.89 4.03
CA PHE A 15 -2.55 2.06 2.84
C PHE A 15 -3.16 0.69 3.10
N ASN A 16 -3.56 0.02 2.02
CA ASN A 16 -4.02 -1.35 2.02
C ASN A 16 -3.31 -2.15 0.92
N LEU A 17 -2.85 -3.35 1.25
CA LEU A 17 -2.32 -4.33 0.32
C LEU A 17 -3.26 -5.51 0.23
N ARG A 18 -3.68 -5.89 -0.99
CA ARG A 18 -4.51 -7.07 -1.22
C ARG A 18 -3.99 -7.91 -2.38
N SER A 19 -4.04 -9.23 -2.24
CA SER A 19 -3.87 -10.13 -3.39
C SER A 19 -5.07 -9.99 -4.32
N SER A 20 -4.84 -10.02 -5.63
CA SER A 20 -5.95 -10.10 -6.58
C SER A 20 -6.48 -11.53 -6.64
N ASN A 21 -7.80 -11.69 -6.60
CA ASN A 21 -8.46 -13.00 -6.69
C ASN A 21 -8.42 -13.59 -8.11
N THR A 22 -8.21 -12.77 -9.13
CA THR A 22 -8.35 -13.16 -10.55
C THR A 22 -7.07 -13.03 -11.35
N GLU A 23 -6.04 -12.39 -10.80
CA GLU A 23 -4.80 -12.06 -11.52
C GLU A 23 -3.60 -12.27 -10.58
N PRO A 24 -2.42 -12.68 -11.08
CA PRO A 24 -1.23 -12.91 -10.25
C PRO A 24 -0.54 -11.58 -9.88
N VAL A 25 -1.27 -10.66 -9.24
CA VAL A 25 -0.78 -9.33 -8.85
C VAL A 25 -1.19 -8.98 -7.43
N VAL A 26 -0.38 -8.13 -6.78
CA VAL A 26 -0.74 -7.47 -5.52
C VAL A 26 -1.22 -6.06 -5.84
N ARG A 27 -2.35 -5.67 -5.26
CA ARG A 27 -2.91 -4.31 -5.38
C ARG A 27 -2.56 -3.50 -4.14
N LEU A 28 -2.06 -2.29 -4.37
CA LEU A 28 -1.77 -1.29 -3.36
C LEU A 28 -2.74 -0.12 -3.52
N ASN A 29 -3.43 0.25 -2.44
CA ASN A 29 -4.19 1.49 -2.34
C ASN A 29 -3.59 2.39 -1.27
N VAL A 30 -3.32 3.66 -1.58
CA VAL A 30 -2.72 4.64 -0.66
C VAL A 30 -3.62 5.88 -0.61
N GLU A 31 -3.89 6.37 0.58
CA GLU A 31 -4.72 7.56 0.81
C GLU A 31 -4.11 8.44 1.91
N ALA A 32 -4.23 9.75 1.77
CA ALA A 32 -3.77 10.74 2.76
C ALA A 32 -4.84 11.79 3.02
N ARG A 33 -4.77 12.46 4.18
CA ARG A 33 -5.73 13.50 4.57
C ARG A 33 -5.45 14.82 3.86
N GLY A 34 -6.01 14.99 2.67
CA GLY A 34 -6.02 16.29 1.96
C GLY A 34 -4.68 16.72 1.36
N ASP A 35 -3.67 15.85 1.34
CA ASP A 35 -2.35 16.12 0.77
C ASP A 35 -1.96 15.07 -0.29
N ALA A 36 -1.90 15.51 -1.55
CA ALA A 36 -1.51 14.66 -2.66
C ALA A 36 -0.01 14.28 -2.62
N ALA A 37 0.86 15.13 -2.06
CA ALA A 37 2.28 14.84 -1.94
C ALA A 37 2.52 13.68 -0.96
N SER A 38 1.78 13.63 0.15
CA SER A 38 1.78 12.52 1.10
C SER A 38 1.38 11.19 0.46
N VAL A 39 0.41 11.18 -0.47
CA VAL A 39 0.04 9.96 -1.21
C VAL A 39 1.22 9.44 -2.04
N LEU A 40 1.85 10.32 -2.82
CA LEU A 40 2.99 9.96 -3.66
C LEU A 40 4.17 9.45 -2.82
N ALA A 41 4.49 10.15 -1.73
CA ALA A 41 5.53 9.72 -0.80
C ALA A 41 5.22 8.35 -0.19
N GLY A 42 3.97 8.11 0.23
CA GLY A 42 3.53 6.83 0.75
C GLY A 42 3.64 5.68 -0.26
N VAL A 43 3.28 5.92 -1.52
CA VAL A 43 3.45 4.93 -2.61
C VAL A 43 4.91 4.55 -2.77
N GLU A 44 5.83 5.53 -2.83
CA GLU A 44 7.25 5.25 -2.97
C GLU A 44 7.82 4.52 -1.76
N GLN A 45 7.41 4.91 -0.54
CA GLN A 45 7.83 4.20 0.68
C GLN A 45 7.40 2.73 0.67
N VAL A 46 6.15 2.42 0.31
CA VAL A 46 5.67 1.03 0.25
C VAL A 46 6.37 0.26 -0.87
N LYS A 47 6.59 0.86 -2.05
CA LYS A 47 7.36 0.22 -3.12
C LYS A 47 8.78 -0.12 -2.67
N GLN A 48 9.47 0.80 -2.01
CA GLN A 48 10.81 0.55 -1.50
C GLN A 48 10.83 -0.57 -0.45
N ALA A 49 9.83 -0.63 0.43
CA ALA A 49 9.73 -1.71 1.40
C ALA A 49 9.50 -3.09 0.75
N LEU A 50 8.68 -3.16 -0.30
CA LEU A 50 8.31 -4.40 -0.98
C LEU A 50 9.33 -4.88 -2.02
N LEU A 51 9.97 -3.95 -2.73
CA LEU A 51 10.85 -4.25 -3.87
C LEU A 51 12.32 -3.93 -3.58
N GLY A 52 12.58 -3.06 -2.60
CA GLY A 52 13.93 -2.62 -2.23
C GLY A 52 14.66 -3.58 -1.28
N ARG A 53 13.99 -4.63 -0.78
CA ARG A 53 14.65 -5.76 -0.12
C ARG A 53 14.89 -6.86 -1.14
N GLY A 54 16.09 -6.82 -1.74
CA GLY A 54 16.56 -7.84 -2.66
C GLY A 54 16.63 -9.23 -2.02
N PHE A 55 16.52 -10.23 -2.90
CA PHE A 55 17.41 -11.38 -2.84
C PHE A 55 18.88 -10.94 -2.73
#